data_AF-A0A8J5GNN1-F1
#
_entry.id   AF-A0A8J5GNN1-F1
#
_cell.length_a   1.000
_cell.length_b   1.000
_cell.length_c   1.000
_cell.angle_alpha   90.00
_cell.angle_beta   90.00
_cell.angle_gamma   90.00
#
_symmetry.space_group_name_H-M   'P 1'
#
loop_
_entity.id
_entity.type
_entity.pdbx_description
1 polymer ?
#
loop_
_entity_poly.entity_id
_entity_poly.type
_entity_poly.pdbx_seq_one_letter_code
_entity_poly.pdbx_strand_id
1 'polypeptide(L)'
;MLSNRIATEQLKPIDGIHKLCNWIKDHGLKRAAVSNAPRANAELMISMLGLSDFFQVVIVGSECERAKPFPGPYLKALKELNASAGHAFIFEDSASGIKAGVAAGMPVIGLTTRNPEKSLKEAGATFLIKDYEDPKLWKALEELEKMEQS
;
A
#
# COMPACT_ATOMS: atom_id res chain seq x y z
N MET A 1 -1.03 -30.70 10.66
CA MET A 1 0.13 -30.41 9.79
C MET A 1 -0.40 -30.03 8.41
N LEU A 2 -0.56 -28.73 8.13
CA LEU A 2 -0.99 -28.23 6.82
C LEU A 2 -0.01 -27.13 6.39
N SER A 3 1.00 -27.59 5.65
CA SER A 3 1.65 -26.87 4.54
C SER A 3 2.23 -25.48 4.81
N ASN A 4 3.35 -25.43 5.53
CA ASN A 4 4.38 -24.37 5.39
C ASN A 4 4.99 -24.43 3.98
N ARG A 5 4.25 -23.99 2.96
CA ARG A 5 4.74 -23.74 1.60
C ARG A 5 4.56 -22.26 1.28
N ILE A 6 5.18 -21.39 2.07
CA ILE A 6 5.74 -20.18 1.48
C ILE A 6 7.13 -20.62 1.07
N ALA A 7 7.25 -20.98 -0.20
CA ALA A 7 8.53 -21.28 -0.80
C ALA A 7 9.46 -20.11 -0.50
N THR A 8 10.61 -20.42 0.09
CA THR A 8 11.79 -19.57 0.18
C THR A 8 12.38 -19.33 -1.21
N GLU A 9 11.54 -19.07 -2.21
CA GLU A 9 11.97 -18.36 -3.41
C GLU A 9 12.19 -16.92 -2.95
N GLN A 10 13.39 -16.40 -3.22
CA GLN A 10 13.80 -15.07 -2.83
C GLN A 10 12.69 -14.07 -3.17
N LEU A 11 12.07 -13.48 -2.15
CA LEU A 11 11.09 -12.42 -2.35
C LEU A 11 11.80 -11.29 -3.10
N LYS A 12 11.59 -11.20 -4.41
CA LYS A 12 12.16 -10.14 -5.21
C LYS A 12 11.35 -8.86 -4.92
N PRO A 13 11.98 -7.79 -4.42
CA PRO A 13 11.30 -6.50 -4.30
C PRO A 13 10.81 -6.04 -5.68
N ILE A 14 9.65 -5.39 -5.71
CA ILE A 14 9.17 -4.74 -6.93
C ILE A 14 10.14 -3.61 -7.28
N ASP A 15 10.53 -3.53 -8.55
CA ASP A 15 11.50 -2.56 -9.02
C ASP A 15 11.07 -1.12 -8.61
N GLY A 16 12.03 -0.33 -8.14
CA GLY A 16 11.81 1.03 -7.64
C GLY A 16 11.32 1.18 -6.20
N ILE A 17 10.98 0.10 -5.47
CA ILE A 17 10.42 0.23 -4.11
C ILE A 17 11.31 1.04 -3.16
N HIS A 18 12.63 0.80 -3.16
CA HIS A 18 13.55 1.51 -2.28
C HIS A 18 13.70 2.99 -2.67
N LYS A 19 13.63 3.31 -3.97
CA LYS A 19 13.62 4.69 -4.46
C LYS A 19 12.39 5.43 -3.94
N LEU A 20 11.21 4.81 -4.03
CA LEU A 20 9.98 5.35 -3.48
C LEU A 20 10.07 5.50 -1.95
N CYS A 21 10.57 4.49 -1.23
CA CYS A 21 10.73 4.57 0.22
C CYS A 21 11.63 5.74 0.64
N ASN A 22 12.73 5.99 -0.07
CA ASN A 22 13.60 7.13 0.19
C ASN A 22 12.87 8.46 -0.04
N TRP A 23 12.17 8.60 -1.18
CA TRP A 23 11.37 9.79 -1.45
C TRP A 23 10.32 10.04 -0.35
N ILE A 24 9.61 9.01 0.10
CA ILE A 24 8.63 9.12 1.20
C ILE A 24 9.29 9.53 2.53
N LYS A 25 10.53 9.08 2.79
CA LYS A 25 11.31 9.49 3.99
C LYS A 25 11.74 10.94 3.92
N ASP A 26 12.26 11.37 2.78
CA ASP A 26 12.76 12.73 2.56
C ASP A 26 11.64 13.78 2.70
N HIS A 27 10.40 13.39 2.41
CA HIS A 27 9.19 14.21 2.59
C HIS A 27 8.54 14.06 3.98
N GLY A 28 9.12 13.29 4.90
CA GLY A 28 8.60 13.14 6.26
C GLY A 28 7.22 12.47 6.35
N LEU A 29 6.78 11.77 5.30
CA LEU A 29 5.43 11.20 5.23
C LEU A 29 5.24 10.05 6.24
N LYS A 30 4.05 9.97 6.82
CA LYS A 30 3.63 8.87 7.70
C LYS A 30 3.24 7.65 6.87
N ARG A 31 3.51 6.45 7.39
CA ARG A 31 3.49 5.19 6.63
C ARG A 31 2.85 4.07 7.46
N ALA A 32 1.87 3.41 6.86
CA ALA A 32 1.25 2.20 7.42
C ALA A 32 1.34 1.06 6.41
N ALA A 33 1.60 -0.15 6.90
CA ALA A 33 1.33 -1.36 6.13
C ALA A 33 -0.05 -1.87 6.52
N VAL A 34 -0.93 -2.10 5.54
CA VAL A 34 -2.29 -2.60 5.79
C VAL A 34 -2.49 -3.89 4.98
N SER A 35 -2.79 -5.01 5.63
CA SER A 35 -2.83 -6.31 4.96
C SER A 35 -3.97 -7.20 5.46
N ASN A 36 -4.56 -8.03 4.60
CA ASN A 36 -5.45 -9.12 5.00
C ASN A 36 -4.68 -10.41 5.34
N ALA A 37 -3.35 -10.45 5.11
CA ALA A 37 -2.54 -11.60 5.50
C ALA A 37 -2.43 -11.69 7.04
N PRO A 38 -2.22 -12.90 7.61
CA PRO A 38 -1.91 -13.04 9.03
C PRO A 38 -0.72 -12.17 9.44
N ARG A 39 -0.73 -11.66 10.66
CA ARG A 39 0.31 -10.76 11.20
C ARG A 39 1.73 -11.27 10.95
N ALA A 40 2.00 -12.52 11.32
CA ALA A 40 3.31 -13.14 11.15
C ALA A 40 3.78 -13.13 9.68
N ASN A 41 2.87 -13.32 8.72
CA ASN A 41 3.20 -13.26 7.30
C ASN A 41 3.46 -11.82 6.84
N ALA A 42 2.66 -10.86 7.30
CA ALA A 42 2.87 -9.44 6.97
C ALA A 42 4.23 -8.94 7.49
N GLU A 43 4.53 -9.22 8.76
CA GLU A 43 5.79 -8.82 9.41
C GLU A 43 7.01 -9.53 8.79
N LEU A 44 6.90 -10.83 8.48
CA LEU A 44 7.95 -11.55 7.78
C LEU A 44 8.26 -10.93 6.41
N MET A 45 7.23 -10.62 5.61
CA MET A 45 7.41 -10.03 4.28
C MET A 45 8.04 -8.63 4.38
N ILE A 46 7.58 -7.80 5.32
CA ILE A 46 8.19 -6.48 5.59
C ILE A 46 9.67 -6.63 5.97
N SER A 47 10.00 -7.60 6.83
CA SER A 47 11.37 -7.86 7.24
C SER A 47 12.24 -8.35 6.08
N MET A 48 11.74 -9.24 5.23
CA MET A 48 12.47 -9.74 4.06
C MET A 48 12.76 -8.65 3.04
N LEU A 49 11.91 -7.62 2.96
CA LEU A 49 12.13 -6.43 2.13
C LEU A 49 13.05 -5.39 2.78
N GLY A 50 13.51 -5.61 4.02
CA GLY A 50 14.31 -4.63 4.76
C GLY A 50 13.53 -3.37 5.14
N LEU A 51 12.22 -3.48 5.34
CA LEU A 51 11.30 -2.36 5.58
C LEU A 51 10.73 -2.33 7.01
N SER A 52 11.29 -3.09 7.95
CA SER A 52 10.80 -3.16 9.33
C SER A 52 10.68 -1.78 9.99
N ASP A 53 11.68 -0.92 9.80
CA ASP A 53 11.70 0.44 10.37
C ASP A 53 11.03 1.49 9.47
N PHE A 54 10.50 1.10 8.31
CA PHE A 54 9.88 2.01 7.36
C PHE A 54 8.45 2.38 7.78
N PHE A 55 7.66 1.38 8.22
CA PHE A 55 6.27 1.57 8.61
C PHE A 55 6.16 1.89 10.09
N GLN A 56 5.42 2.95 10.45
CA GLN A 56 5.13 3.24 11.87
C GLN A 56 4.08 2.31 12.45
N VAL A 57 3.19 1.76 11.61
CA VAL A 57 2.11 0.88 12.04
C VAL A 57 1.84 -0.22 11.02
N VAL A 58 1.53 -1.41 11.53
CA VAL A 58 1.07 -2.56 10.74
C VAL A 58 -0.35 -2.92 11.16
N ILE A 59 -1.31 -2.72 10.26
CA ILE A 59 -2.71 -3.05 10.45
C ILE A 59 -3.04 -4.36 9.73
N VAL A 60 -3.54 -5.32 10.48
CA VAL A 60 -3.99 -6.61 9.97
C VAL A 60 -5.51 -6.62 9.91
N GLY A 61 -6.06 -6.95 8.74
CA GLY A 61 -7.48 -6.88 8.44
C GLY A 61 -8.32 -7.81 9.30
N SER A 62 -7.80 -8.98 9.67
CA SER A 62 -8.48 -9.93 10.57
C SER A 62 -8.52 -9.45 12.03
N GLU A 63 -7.75 -8.43 12.39
CA GLU A 63 -7.77 -7.79 13.72
C GLU A 63 -8.66 -6.53 13.74
N CYS A 64 -9.35 -6.26 12.63
CA CYS A 64 -10.35 -5.21 12.50
C CYS A 64 -11.75 -5.85 12.54
N GLU A 65 -12.77 -5.04 12.82
CA GLU A 65 -14.17 -5.51 12.80
C GLU A 65 -14.55 -6.16 11.46
N ARG A 66 -14.07 -5.57 10.36
CA ARG A 66 -14.24 -6.10 9.01
C ARG A 66 -12.96 -5.88 8.20
N ALA A 67 -12.45 -6.95 7.59
CA ALA A 67 -11.28 -6.92 6.72
C ALA A 67 -11.57 -6.25 5.36
N LYS A 68 -10.56 -6.03 4.51
CA LYS A 68 -10.77 -5.58 3.12
C LYS A 68 -11.74 -6.56 2.42
N PRO A 69 -12.79 -6.10 1.70
CA PRO A 69 -12.92 -4.80 1.04
C PRO A 69 -13.58 -3.68 1.86
N PHE A 70 -13.81 -3.89 3.16
CA PHE A 70 -14.32 -2.82 4.02
C PHE A 70 -13.22 -1.80 4.35
N PRO A 71 -13.57 -0.51 4.55
CA PRO A 71 -12.57 0.55 4.74
C PRO A 71 -11.91 0.53 6.12
N GLY A 72 -12.46 -0.23 7.07
CA GLY A 72 -12.04 -0.27 8.48
C GLY A 72 -10.53 -0.35 8.70
N PRO A 73 -9.78 -1.25 8.03
CA PRO A 73 -8.33 -1.35 8.20
C PRO A 73 -7.58 -0.07 7.80
N TYR A 74 -8.02 0.62 6.75
CA TYR A 74 -7.42 1.87 6.31
C TYR A 74 -7.79 3.05 7.22
N LEU A 75 -9.05 3.13 7.66
CA LEU A 75 -9.48 4.15 8.62
C LEU A 75 -8.75 4.00 9.97
N LYS A 76 -8.51 2.75 10.40
CA LYS A 76 -7.68 2.45 11.57
C LYS A 76 -6.26 2.95 11.36
N ALA A 77 -5.64 2.68 10.21
CA ALA A 77 -4.30 3.18 9.90
C ALA A 77 -4.21 4.72 9.95
N LEU A 78 -5.18 5.44 9.37
CA LEU A 78 -5.24 6.90 9.45
C LEU A 78 -5.32 7.39 10.90
N LYS A 79 -6.14 6.74 11.73
CA LYS A 79 -6.27 7.08 13.16
C LYS A 79 -4.94 6.88 13.91
N GLU A 80 -4.30 5.73 13.76
CA GLU A 80 -3.02 5.42 14.43
C GLU A 80 -1.90 6.37 13.98
N LEU A 81 -1.92 6.77 12.71
CA LEU A 81 -0.97 7.75 12.18
C LEU A 81 -1.33 9.20 12.54
N ASN A 82 -2.50 9.49 13.11
CA ASN A 82 -3.03 10.84 13.22
C ASN A 82 -2.95 11.60 11.88
N ALA A 83 -3.57 11.03 10.85
CA ALA A 83 -3.62 11.53 9.48
C ALA A 83 -5.08 11.60 8.99
N SER A 84 -5.30 12.34 7.89
CA SER A 84 -6.63 12.50 7.28
C SER A 84 -6.67 11.85 5.90
N ALA A 85 -7.83 11.34 5.49
CA ALA A 85 -8.01 10.69 4.20
C ALA A 85 -7.70 11.62 3.00
N GLY A 86 -7.97 12.92 3.14
CA GLY A 86 -7.67 13.91 2.10
C GLY A 86 -6.18 14.20 1.89
N HIS A 87 -5.32 13.76 2.81
CA HIS A 87 -3.86 13.94 2.75
C HIS A 87 -3.14 12.57 2.80
N ALA A 88 -3.77 11.55 2.23
CA ALA A 88 -3.23 10.20 2.19
C ALA A 88 -3.55 9.54 0.84
N PHE A 89 -2.66 8.66 0.41
CA PHE A 89 -2.85 7.82 -0.77
C PHE A 89 -2.39 6.39 -0.47
N ILE A 90 -2.91 5.43 -1.22
CA ILE A 90 -2.69 4.00 -0.98
C ILE A 90 -2.03 3.36 -2.21
N PHE A 91 -1.12 2.42 -1.97
CA PHE A 91 -0.68 1.44 -2.98
C PHE A 91 -1.35 0.09 -2.74
N GLU A 92 -1.94 -0.50 -3.78
CA GLU A 92 -2.61 -1.81 -3.69
C GLU A 92 -2.44 -2.62 -4.97
N ASP A 93 -2.35 -3.94 -4.84
CA ASP A 93 -2.27 -4.88 -5.98
C ASP A 93 -3.53 -5.76 -6.10
N SER A 94 -4.52 -5.56 -5.22
CA SER A 94 -5.72 -6.40 -5.12
C SER A 94 -7.01 -5.60 -5.30
N ALA A 95 -8.00 -6.20 -5.98
CA ALA A 95 -9.31 -5.56 -6.16
C ALA A 95 -10.04 -5.32 -4.82
N SER A 96 -9.91 -6.23 -3.85
CA SER A 96 -10.47 -6.04 -2.51
C SER A 96 -9.82 -4.86 -1.78
N GLY A 97 -8.50 -4.71 -1.93
CA GLY A 97 -7.77 -3.65 -1.30
C GLY A 97 -8.05 -2.28 -1.90
N ILE A 98 -8.14 -2.20 -3.22
CA ILE A 98 -8.56 -0.97 -3.92
C ILE A 98 -9.94 -0.54 -3.45
N LYS A 99 -10.92 -1.46 -3.45
CA LYS A 99 -12.29 -1.16 -2.96
C LYS A 99 -12.29 -0.63 -1.53
N ALA A 100 -11.47 -1.21 -0.65
CA ALA A 100 -11.34 -0.73 0.72
C ALA A 100 -10.73 0.66 0.81
N GLY A 101 -9.70 0.98 0.01
CA GLY A 101 -9.07 2.29 -0.01
C GLY A 101 -10.00 3.38 -0.56
N VAL A 102 -10.70 3.07 -1.66
CA VAL A 102 -11.72 3.95 -2.25
C VAL A 102 -12.86 4.20 -1.25
N ALA A 103 -13.37 3.15 -0.60
CA ALA A 103 -14.40 3.27 0.43
C ALA A 103 -13.92 4.05 1.67
N ALA A 104 -12.61 4.14 1.90
CA ALA A 104 -12.00 4.95 2.95
C ALA A 104 -11.78 6.41 2.52
N GLY A 105 -12.15 6.78 1.28
CA GLY A 105 -12.05 8.14 0.76
C GLY A 105 -10.65 8.55 0.32
N MET A 106 -9.75 7.59 0.05
CA MET A 106 -8.38 7.85 -0.37
C MET A 106 -8.18 7.50 -1.86
N PRO A 107 -7.37 8.26 -2.61
CA PRO A 107 -6.87 7.83 -3.90
C PRO A 107 -6.04 6.55 -3.76
N VAL A 108 -6.22 5.63 -4.70
CA VAL A 108 -5.54 4.33 -4.70
C VAL A 108 -4.77 4.15 -6.00
N ILE A 109 -3.47 3.97 -5.88
CA ILE A 109 -2.55 3.63 -6.97
C ILE A 109 -2.48 2.11 -7.06
N GLY A 110 -2.93 1.55 -8.18
CA GLY A 110 -2.99 0.12 -8.40
C GLY A 110 -1.70 -0.44 -9.02
N LEU A 111 -1.08 -1.45 -8.39
CA LEU A 111 0.03 -2.21 -8.95
C LEU A 111 -0.47 -3.40 -9.76
N THR A 112 -0.03 -3.52 -11.01
CA THR A 112 -0.49 -4.55 -11.96
C THR A 112 0.31 -5.86 -11.87
N THR A 113 0.99 -6.09 -10.75
CA THR A 113 1.92 -7.21 -10.55
C THR A 113 1.22 -8.55 -10.36
N ARG A 114 0.02 -8.57 -9.79
CA ARG A 114 -0.69 -9.80 -9.40
C ARG A 114 -2.05 -10.00 -10.06
N ASN A 115 -2.77 -8.92 -10.34
CA ASN A 115 -4.14 -8.97 -10.82
C ASN A 115 -4.28 -8.23 -12.16
N PRO A 116 -5.21 -8.64 -13.04
CA PRO A 116 -5.41 -7.98 -14.33
C PRO A 116 -5.81 -6.51 -14.17
N GLU A 117 -5.25 -5.62 -15.01
CA GLU A 117 -5.56 -4.19 -14.99
C GLU A 117 -7.05 -3.86 -14.95
N LYS A 118 -7.84 -4.59 -15.75
CA LYS A 118 -9.29 -4.41 -15.84
C LYS A 118 -9.94 -4.53 -14.47
N SER A 119 -9.56 -5.53 -13.68
CA SER A 119 -10.12 -5.77 -12.35
C SER A 119 -9.76 -4.66 -11.36
N LEU A 120 -8.57 -4.07 -11.48
CA LEU A 120 -8.10 -2.99 -10.61
C LEU A 120 -8.78 -1.65 -10.98
N LYS A 121 -8.98 -1.39 -12.28
CA LYS A 121 -9.76 -0.25 -12.78
C LYS A 121 -11.21 -0.33 -12.33
N GLU A 122 -11.87 -1.48 -12.51
CA GLU A 122 -13.25 -1.70 -12.06
C GLU A 122 -13.41 -1.61 -10.53
N ALA A 123 -12.35 -1.88 -9.77
CA ALA A 123 -12.34 -1.70 -8.33
C ALA A 123 -12.23 -0.23 -7.88
N GLY A 124 -11.90 0.69 -8.78
CA GLY A 124 -11.82 2.13 -8.52
C GLY A 124 -10.41 2.69 -8.34
N ALA A 125 -9.37 2.03 -8.85
CA ALA A 125 -8.01 2.58 -8.81
C ALA A 125 -7.97 3.95 -9.51
N THR A 126 -7.30 4.92 -8.91
CA THR A 126 -7.10 6.27 -9.46
C THR A 126 -6.27 6.20 -10.74
N PHE A 127 -5.16 5.47 -10.71
CA PHE A 127 -4.42 5.05 -11.89
C PHE A 127 -3.62 3.78 -11.58
N LEU A 128 -3.06 3.17 -12.63
CA LEU A 128 -2.29 1.95 -12.52
C LEU A 128 -0.82 2.16 -12.89
N ILE A 129 0.05 1.42 -12.21
CA ILE A 129 1.49 1.34 -12.44
C ILE A 129 1.94 -0.12 -12.52
N LYS A 130 2.96 -0.40 -13.33
CA LYS A 130 3.57 -1.75 -13.41
C LYS A 130 4.53 -2.06 -12.27
N ASP A 131 5.23 -1.03 -11.80
CA ASP A 131 6.26 -1.05 -10.77
C ASP A 131 6.42 0.37 -10.22
N TYR A 132 7.30 0.57 -9.23
CA TYR A 132 7.52 1.88 -8.63
C TYR A 132 8.50 2.77 -9.45
N GLU A 133 8.99 2.28 -10.59
CA GLU A 133 9.76 3.08 -11.56
C GLU A 133 8.87 3.72 -12.63
N ASP A 134 7.58 3.36 -12.68
CA ASP A 134 6.64 3.87 -13.67
C ASP A 134 6.62 5.41 -13.70
N PRO A 135 6.90 6.04 -14.86
CA PRO A 135 6.94 7.50 -14.97
C PRO A 135 5.63 8.18 -14.55
N LYS A 136 4.49 7.49 -14.64
CA LYS A 136 3.20 8.03 -14.19
C LYS A 136 3.19 8.30 -12.69
N LEU A 137 3.82 7.43 -11.89
CA LEU A 137 3.95 7.62 -10.45
C LEU A 137 4.74 8.90 -10.17
N TRP A 138 5.95 9.00 -10.71
CA TRP A 138 6.85 10.12 -10.44
C TRP A 138 6.28 11.45 -10.91
N LYS A 139 5.63 11.48 -12.08
CA LYS A 139 4.91 12.67 -12.54
C LYS A 139 3.81 13.10 -11.57
N ALA A 140 3.02 12.16 -11.04
CA ALA A 140 1.98 12.48 -10.06
C ALA A 140 2.56 12.99 -8.73
N LEU A 141 3.68 12.43 -8.27
CA LEU A 141 4.37 12.91 -7.06
C LEU A 141 4.93 14.33 -7.25
N GLU A 142 5.55 14.62 -8.39
CA GLU A 142 6.02 15.98 -8.74
C GLU A 142 4.87 16.99 -8.83
N GLU A 143 3.69 16.59 -9.30
CA GLU A 143 2.51 17.44 -9.33
C GLU A 143 1.99 17.74 -7.92
N LEU A 144 2.01 16.75 -7.01
CA LEU A 144 1.65 16.95 -5.60
C LEU A 144 2.60 17.92 -4.89
N GLU A 145 3.92 17.78 -5.08
CA GLU A 145 4.93 18.68 -4.51
C GLU A 145 4.69 20.15 -4.92
N LYS A 146 4.29 20.39 -6.17
CA LYS A 146 3.99 21.74 -6.68
C LYS A 146 2.73 22.33 -6.05
N MET A 147 1.72 21.50 -5.78
CA MET A 147 0.48 21.93 -5.14
C MET A 147 0.70 22.31 -3.67
N GLU A 148 1.57 21.62 -2.95
CA GLU A 148 1.87 21.95 -1.54
C GLU A 148 2.71 23.22 -1.37
N GLN A 149 3.44 23.62 -2.42
CA GLN A 149 4.27 24.84 -2.43
C GLN A 149 3.53 26.10 -2.91
N SER A 150 2.27 25.97 -3.34
CA SER A 150 1.44 27.06 -3.87
C SER A 150 0.42 27.56 -2.85
#